data_AF-A0A1S0TEJ8-F1
#
_entry.id   AF-A0A1S0TEJ8-F1
#
_cell.length_a   1.000
_cell.length_b   1.000
_cell.length_c   1.000
_cell.angle_alpha   90.00
_cell.angle_beta   90.00
_cell.angle_gamma   90.00
#
_symmetry.space_group_name_H-M   'P 1'
#
loop_
_entity.id
_entity.type
_entity.pdbx_description
1 polymer ?
#
loop_
_entity_poly.entity_id
_entity_poly.type
_entity_poly.pdbx_seq_one_letter_code
_entity_poly.pdbx_strand_id
1 'polypeptide(L)'
;MRLDYHVPIISQQGEVSGRLHVEVYRLCEMDDSGIVSSLDSLDSNRTLDQQSIGVTFLGKTIKCRVRIKKASNLPSSLSHFVFCQYSFFNISEILVVAPIFDPNISQSDHVDISSNSNFQFDHEKVSLLSSFTLQIITLN
;
A
#
# COMPACT_ATOMS: atom_id res chain seq x y z
N MET A 1 6.18 11.36 -8.17
CA MET A 1 4.93 11.45 -7.38
C MET A 1 4.81 10.23 -6.46
N ARG A 2 4.55 10.46 -5.17
CA ARG A 2 4.38 9.42 -4.13
C ARG A 2 3.07 9.66 -3.38
N LEU A 3 2.26 8.62 -3.27
CA LEU A 3 1.10 8.58 -2.37
C LEU A 3 1.48 7.78 -1.13
N ASP A 4 1.20 8.36 0.05
CA ASP A 4 1.39 7.73 1.34
C ASP A 4 0.01 7.58 1.99
N TYR A 5 -0.45 6.36 2.20
CA TYR A 5 -1.84 6.08 2.55
C TYR A 5 -1.98 5.07 3.69
N HIS A 6 -2.93 5.35 4.59
CA HIS A 6 -3.26 4.50 5.73
C HIS A 6 -4.64 3.86 5.52
N VAL A 7 -4.64 2.63 5.01
CA VAL A 7 -5.86 1.86 4.72
C VAL A 7 -6.44 1.35 6.04
N PRO A 8 -7.73 1.57 6.35
CA PRO A 8 -8.35 1.00 7.54
C PRO A 8 -8.38 -0.53 7.44
N ILE A 9 -8.04 -1.20 8.52
CA ILE A 9 -8.20 -2.65 8.66
C ILE A 9 -9.57 -2.89 9.26
N ILE A 10 -10.41 -3.68 8.58
CA ILE A 10 -11.79 -3.95 9.00
C ILE A 10 -11.88 -5.37 9.55
N SER A 11 -12.45 -5.54 10.74
CA SER A 11 -12.70 -6.85 11.34
C SER A 11 -13.85 -7.58 10.65
N GLN A 12 -14.03 -8.84 11.02
CA GLN A 12 -15.20 -9.63 10.58
C GLN A 12 -16.53 -9.03 11.06
N GLN A 13 -16.51 -8.24 12.14
CA GLN A 13 -17.67 -7.53 12.66
C GLN A 13 -17.94 -6.21 11.92
N GLY A 14 -17.09 -5.81 10.97
CA GLY A 14 -17.21 -4.54 10.24
C GLY A 14 -16.61 -3.34 10.98
N GLU A 15 -15.91 -3.55 12.09
CA GLU A 15 -15.28 -2.50 12.88
C GLU A 15 -13.87 -2.17 12.38
N VAL A 16 -13.41 -0.94 12.56
CA VAL A 16 -12.02 -0.57 12.24
C VAL A 16 -11.11 -1.07 13.36
N SER A 17 -10.33 -2.12 13.07
CA SER A 17 -9.41 -2.75 14.01
C SER A 17 -7.95 -2.38 13.80
N GLY A 18 -7.63 -1.42 12.95
CA GLY A 18 -6.25 -0.97 12.78
C GLY A 18 -6.04 -0.20 11.49
N ARG A 19 -4.77 0.03 11.15
CA ARG A 19 -4.37 0.71 9.90
C ARG A 19 -3.18 0.03 9.23
N LEU A 20 -3.31 -0.18 7.93
CA LEU A 20 -2.24 -0.65 7.05
C LEU A 20 -1.60 0.52 6.33
N HIS A 21 -0.31 0.72 6.54
CA HIS A 21 0.50 1.73 5.87
C HIS A 21 0.99 1.20 4.52
N VAL A 22 0.58 1.86 3.45
CA VAL A 22 0.95 1.57 2.07
C VAL A 22 1.51 2.82 1.40
N GLU A 23 2.57 2.64 0.62
CA GLU A 23 3.08 3.69 -0.27
C GLU A 23 2.88 3.26 -1.72
N VAL A 24 2.50 4.21 -2.58
CA VAL A 24 2.40 3.99 -4.02
C VAL A 24 3.22 5.04 -4.75
N TYR A 25 4.18 4.60 -5.55
CA TYR A 25 5.05 5.44 -6.35
C TYR A 25 4.72 5.27 -7.80
N ARG A 26 4.51 6.37 -8.52
CA ARG A 26 4.47 6.31 -9.98
C ARG A 26 5.89 6.16 -10.51
N LEU A 27 6.09 5.22 -11.44
CA LEU A 27 7.32 5.08 -12.21
C LEU A 27 7.14 5.80 -13.55
N CYS A 28 8.08 6.68 -13.91
CA CYS A 28 8.16 7.23 -15.26
C CYS A 28 9.01 6.29 -16.13
N GLU A 29 8.52 5.93 -17.31
CA GLU A 29 9.33 5.29 -18.33
C GLU A 29 9.91 6.39 -19.21
N MET A 30 11.23 6.51 -19.25
CA MET A 30 11.91 7.26 -20.30
C MET A 30 11.86 6.37 -21.55
N ASP A 31 11.14 6.81 -22.56
CA ASP A 31 11.18 6.20 -23.88
C ASP A 31 12.53 6.48 -24.55
N ASP A 32 13.06 5.47 -25.23
CA ASP A 32 14.35 5.47 -25.95
C ASP A 32 14.37 6.41 -27.18
N SER A 33 13.29 7.18 -27.41
CA SER A 33 13.22 8.21 -28.46
C SER A 33 13.77 9.57 -28.03
N GLY A 34 14.26 9.71 -26.79
CA GLY A 34 14.80 10.98 -26.28
C GLY A 34 13.75 12.10 -26.15
N ILE A 35 12.49 11.82 -26.52
CA ILE A 35 11.34 12.63 -26.17
C ILE A 35 10.99 12.21 -24.76
N VAL A 36 11.73 12.70 -23.77
CA VAL A 36 11.21 12.76 -22.42
C VAL A 36 9.75 13.19 -22.55
N SER A 37 8.82 12.31 -22.17
CA SER A 37 7.45 12.73 -21.97
C SER A 37 7.54 13.73 -20.81
N SER A 38 7.85 14.99 -21.14
CA SER A 38 8.13 16.11 -20.25
C SER A 38 6.82 16.48 -19.58
N LEU A 39 6.38 15.60 -18.70
CA LEU A 39 5.34 15.81 -17.72
C LEU A 39 5.93 16.48 -16.47
N ASP A 40 7.27 16.50 -16.34
CA ASP A 40 7.97 17.25 -15.28
C ASP A 40 8.07 18.77 -15.60
N SER A 41 7.72 19.23 -16.81
CA SER A 41 7.55 20.67 -17.09
C SER A 41 6.28 21.27 -16.48
N LEU A 42 5.49 20.49 -15.73
CA LEU A 42 4.30 20.98 -15.04
C LEU A 42 4.62 21.55 -13.65
N ASP A 43 5.86 21.40 -13.17
CA ASP A 43 6.28 21.87 -11.84
C ASP A 43 6.67 23.36 -11.81
N SER A 44 6.28 24.13 -12.84
CA SER A 44 6.44 25.57 -12.83
C SER A 44 5.24 26.26 -13.46
N ASN A 45 4.27 26.54 -12.58
CA ASN A 45 3.47 27.76 -12.64
C ASN A 45 2.23 27.77 -13.55
N ARG A 46 1.45 26.69 -13.59
CA ARG A 46 0.07 26.77 -14.11
C ARG A 46 -0.90 26.03 -13.18
N THR A 47 -1.89 26.79 -12.72
CA THR A 47 -3.17 26.32 -12.18
C THR A 47 -3.83 25.39 -13.19
N LEU A 48 -3.42 24.13 -13.21
CA LEU A 48 -4.04 23.11 -14.02
C LEU A 48 -5.24 22.58 -13.25
N ASP A 49 -6.42 22.86 -13.79
CA ASP A 49 -7.68 22.37 -13.28
C ASP A 49 -7.57 20.86 -13.07
N GLN A 50 -7.83 20.41 -11.84
CA GLN A 50 -7.82 19.00 -11.38
C GLN A 50 -8.56 18.06 -12.37
N GLN A 51 -9.48 18.60 -13.15
CA GLN A 51 -10.26 17.93 -14.18
C GLN A 51 -9.42 17.51 -15.40
N SER A 52 -8.38 18.26 -15.79
CA SER A 52 -7.53 17.98 -16.97
C SER A 52 -6.55 16.81 -16.77
N ILE A 53 -6.14 16.58 -15.52
CA ILE A 53 -5.32 15.42 -15.13
C ILE A 53 -6.12 14.13 -15.36
N GLY A 54 -7.42 14.12 -15.08
CA GLY A 54 -8.27 12.95 -15.36
C GLY A 54 -8.32 12.58 -16.85
N VAL A 55 -8.31 13.57 -17.75
CA VAL A 55 -8.49 13.37 -19.19
C VAL A 55 -7.21 12.89 -19.88
N THR A 56 -6.04 13.32 -19.41
CA THR A 56 -4.73 12.98 -20.03
C THR A 56 -4.29 11.54 -19.74
N PHE A 57 -4.81 10.96 -18.64
CA PHE A 57 -4.56 9.58 -18.23
C PHE A 57 -5.67 8.62 -18.65
N LEU A 58 -6.76 9.14 -19.20
CA LEU A 58 -7.88 8.33 -19.68
C LEU A 58 -7.37 7.42 -20.81
N GLY A 59 -7.28 6.11 -20.53
CA GLY A 59 -6.80 5.10 -21.48
C GLY A 59 -5.29 4.79 -21.44
N LYS A 60 -4.50 5.40 -20.55
CA LYS A 60 -3.06 5.10 -20.39
C LYS A 60 -2.79 4.35 -19.08
N THR A 61 -2.12 3.21 -19.16
CA THR A 61 -1.75 2.41 -17.99
C THR A 61 -0.61 3.07 -17.22
N ILE A 62 -0.78 3.28 -15.91
CA ILE A 62 0.25 3.93 -15.08
C ILE A 62 1.11 2.86 -14.43
N LYS A 63 2.39 2.76 -14.79
CA LYS A 63 3.32 1.89 -14.07
C LYS A 63 3.57 2.46 -12.66
N CYS A 64 3.28 1.66 -11.65
CA CYS A 64 3.44 2.04 -10.25
C CYS A 64 4.21 0.97 -9.47
N ARG A 65 4.76 1.39 -8.35
CA ARG A 65 5.40 0.54 -7.35
C ARG A 65 4.63 0.67 -6.06
N VAL A 66 4.09 -0.44 -5.58
CA VAL A 66 3.35 -0.52 -4.32
C VAL A 66 4.28 -1.08 -3.26
N ARG A 67 4.35 -0.42 -2.11
CA ARG A 67 5.10 -0.87 -0.93
C ARG A 67 4.15 -1.08 0.24
N ILE A 68 4.14 -2.28 0.79
CA ILE A 68 3.41 -2.60 2.03
C ILE A 68 4.39 -2.47 3.18
N LYS A 69 4.12 -1.58 4.15
CA LYS A 69 5.10 -1.22 5.18
C LYS A 69 4.78 -1.76 6.55
N LYS A 70 3.55 -1.54 7.03
CA LYS A 70 3.21 -1.83 8.42
C LYS A 70 1.71 -1.94 8.64
N ALA A 71 1.25 -2.95 9.35
CA ALA A 71 -0.05 -2.96 10.01
C ALA A 71 0.11 -2.47 11.45
N SER A 72 -0.77 -1.57 11.89
CA SER A 72 -0.68 -0.93 13.18
C SER A 72 -2.00 -0.92 13.92
N ASN A 73 -1.90 -0.91 15.25
CA ASN A 73 -3.02 -0.89 16.18
C ASN A 73 -3.96 -2.09 16.06
N LEU A 74 -3.43 -3.27 15.70
CA LEU A 74 -4.22 -4.49 15.63
C LEU A 74 -4.51 -5.02 17.04
N PRO A 75 -5.78 -5.27 17.42
CA PRO A 75 -6.12 -5.93 18.67
C PRO A 75 -5.38 -7.26 18.82
N SER A 76 -5.11 -7.66 20.06
CA SER A 76 -4.50 -8.95 20.39
C SER A 76 -5.25 -10.13 19.74
N SER A 77 -6.59 -10.08 19.68
CA SER A 77 -7.43 -11.11 19.06
C SER A 77 -7.23 -11.28 17.55
N LEU A 78 -6.59 -10.29 16.90
CA LEU A 78 -6.27 -10.30 15.47
C LEU A 78 -4.76 -10.36 15.20
N SER A 79 -3.95 -10.65 16.23
CA SER A 79 -2.49 -10.53 16.20
C SER A 79 -1.74 -11.86 16.15
N HIS A 80 -2.42 -13.00 16.07
CA HIS A 80 -1.80 -14.33 16.15
C HIS A 80 -1.01 -14.69 14.88
N PHE A 81 -1.64 -14.63 13.71
CA PHE A 81 -0.98 -14.78 12.42
C PHE A 81 -1.50 -13.73 11.44
N VAL A 82 -0.71 -12.68 11.23
CA VAL A 82 -1.08 -11.56 10.37
C VAL A 82 -0.42 -11.71 9.02
N PHE A 83 -1.20 -11.68 7.94
CA PHE A 83 -0.71 -11.61 6.57
C PHE A 83 -1.41 -10.46 5.83
N CYS A 84 -0.67 -9.76 4.98
CA CYS A 84 -1.27 -8.81 4.07
C CYS A 84 -1.52 -9.50 2.73
N GLN A 85 -2.76 -9.47 2.24
CA GLN A 85 -3.11 -9.98 0.92
C GLN A 85 -3.55 -8.85 0.00
N TYR A 86 -3.16 -8.92 -1.26
CA TYR A 86 -3.60 -7.92 -2.22
C TYR A 86 -3.55 -8.47 -3.64
N SER A 87 -4.30 -7.82 -4.51
CA SER A 87 -4.30 -8.11 -5.94
C SER A 87 -4.40 -6.80 -6.73
N PHE A 88 -3.90 -6.84 -7.95
CA PHE A 88 -4.15 -5.78 -8.91
C PHE A 88 -5.35 -6.17 -9.76
N PHE A 89 -6.13 -5.17 -10.16
CA PHE A 89 -7.25 -5.40 -11.07
C PHE A 89 -6.75 -6.03 -12.38
N ASN A 90 -7.48 -7.03 -12.89
CA ASN A 90 -7.10 -7.89 -14.02
C ASN A 90 -5.89 -8.82 -13.81
N ILE A 91 -5.36 -8.92 -12.58
CA ILE A 91 -4.39 -9.95 -12.20
C ILE A 91 -5.10 -10.95 -11.28
N SER A 92 -5.34 -12.16 -11.78
CA SER A 92 -6.01 -13.23 -11.01
C SER A 92 -5.17 -13.77 -9.85
N GLU A 93 -3.89 -13.42 -9.80
CA GLU A 93 -2.98 -13.81 -8.73
C GLU A 93 -3.18 -12.93 -7.48
N ILE A 94 -3.45 -13.58 -6.35
CA ILE A 94 -3.45 -12.94 -5.02
C ILE A 94 -2.04 -13.07 -4.45
N LEU A 95 -1.46 -11.94 -4.05
CA LEU A 95 -0.16 -11.89 -3.42
C LEU A 95 -0.34 -11.90 -1.90
N VAL A 96 0.36 -12.82 -1.23
CA VAL A 96 0.36 -12.95 0.24
C VAL A 96 1.71 -12.50 0.77
N VAL A 97 1.70 -11.57 1.72
CA VAL A 97 2.88 -10.97 2.31
C VAL A 97 2.90 -11.27 3.80
N ALA A 98 3.96 -11.95 4.25
CA ALA A 98 4.23 -12.17 5.66
C ALA A 98 4.95 -10.97 6.29
N PRO A 99 4.71 -10.68 7.58
CA PRO A 99 5.46 -9.67 8.29
C PRO A 99 6.91 -10.11 8.46
N ILE A 100 7.79 -9.13 8.65
CA ILE A 100 9.18 -9.37 9.04
C ILE A 100 9.17 -10.01 10.42
N PHE A 101 9.76 -11.19 10.53
CA PHE A 101 9.95 -11.89 11.79
C PHE A 101 11.37 -11.63 12.30
N ASP A 102 11.51 -10.85 13.37
CA ASP A 102 12.77 -10.73 14.10
C ASP A 102 12.67 -11.53 15.41
N PRO A 103 13.32 -12.71 15.51
CA PRO A 103 13.27 -13.55 16.71
C PRO A 103 13.91 -12.89 17.94
N ASN A 104 14.66 -11.78 17.78
CA ASN A 104 15.33 -11.08 18.87
C ASN A 104 14.46 -10.01 19.53
N ILE A 105 13.36 -9.61 18.87
CA ILE A 105 12.35 -8.71 19.45
C ILE A 105 11.41 -9.61 20.28
N SER A 106 11.95 -10.14 21.37
CA SER A 106 11.14 -10.73 22.42
C SER A 106 10.17 -9.64 22.88
N GLN A 107 8.88 -9.94 22.75
CA GLN A 107 7.79 -9.13 23.27
C GLN A 107 8.14 -8.85 24.73
N SER A 108 8.40 -7.59 25.05
CA SER A 108 8.59 -7.18 26.44
C SER A 108 7.27 -7.45 27.15
N ASP A 109 7.22 -8.57 27.86
CA ASP A 109 6.32 -8.81 28.97
C ASP A 109 6.33 -7.58 29.86
N HIS A 110 5.25 -6.81 29.91
CA HIS A 110 4.85 -6.04 31.10
C HIS A 110 3.42 -5.48 30.93
N VAL A 111 2.48 -6.20 31.55
CA VAL A 111 1.38 -5.71 32.41
C VAL A 111 0.77 -4.35 32.04
N ASP A 112 -0.47 -4.45 31.54
CA ASP A 112 -1.55 -3.46 31.52
C ASP A 112 -1.42 -2.19 30.64
N ILE A 113 -2.42 -2.04 29.76
CA ILE A 113 -2.86 -0.80 29.08
C ILE A 113 -2.13 -0.49 27.75
N SER A 114 -2.26 -1.39 26.77
CA SER A 114 -2.88 -1.12 25.44
C SER A 114 -2.66 -2.34 24.54
N SER A 115 -3.70 -3.17 24.36
CA SER A 115 -3.66 -4.51 23.75
C SER A 115 -3.49 -4.52 22.22
N ASN A 116 -2.70 -3.59 21.68
CA ASN A 116 -2.62 -3.30 20.26
C ASN A 116 -1.19 -3.53 19.72
N SER A 117 -1.07 -4.48 18.79
CA SER A 117 0.18 -4.90 18.19
C SER A 117 0.46 -4.22 16.86
N ASN A 118 1.72 -4.27 16.45
CA ASN A 118 2.27 -3.65 15.26
C ASN A 118 3.08 -4.70 14.46
N PHE A 119 2.86 -4.77 13.16
CA PHE A 119 3.50 -5.75 12.27
C PHE A 119 4.16 -5.02 11.11
N GLN A 120 5.47 -5.19 10.94
CA GLN A 120 6.22 -4.57 9.85
C GLN A 120 6.32 -5.52 8.66
N PHE A 121 6.31 -4.98 7.45
CA PHE A 121 6.46 -5.70 6.19
C PHE A 121 7.62 -5.05 5.40
N ASP A 122 8.38 -5.87 4.67
CA ASP A 122 9.34 -5.39 3.68
C ASP A 122 8.97 -5.95 2.32
N HIS A 123 7.89 -5.39 1.75
CA HIS A 123 7.34 -5.87 0.49
C HIS A 123 7.13 -4.74 -0.50
N GLU A 124 7.55 -4.99 -1.73
CA GLU A 124 7.44 -4.05 -2.83
C GLU A 124 7.15 -4.78 -4.14
N LYS A 125 6.20 -4.26 -4.93
CA LYS A 125 5.84 -4.83 -6.23
C LYS A 125 5.58 -3.74 -7.25
N VAL A 126 6.18 -3.89 -8.41
CA VAL A 126 5.90 -3.04 -9.59
C VAL A 126 4.77 -3.67 -10.40
N SER A 127 3.78 -2.88 -10.76
CA SER A 127 2.65 -3.30 -11.59
C SER A 127 2.07 -2.13 -12.39
N LEU A 128 1.34 -2.45 -13.45
CA LEU A 128 0.55 -1.48 -14.20
C LEU A 128 -0.75 -1.22 -13.43
N LEU A 129 -0.86 -0.03 -12.82
CA LEU A 129 -1.99 0.36 -11.99
C LEU A 129 -3.16 0.81 -12.88
N SER A 130 -4.21 0.00 -12.91
CA SER A 130 -5.53 0.37 -13.41
C SER A 130 -6.54 0.51 -12.26
N SER A 131 -6.50 -0.45 -11.33
CA SER A 131 -7.18 -0.44 -10.03
C SER A 131 -6.45 -1.39 -9.06
N PHE A 132 -6.55 -1.14 -7.75
CA PHE A 132 -5.80 -1.83 -6.70
C PHE A 132 -6.72 -2.15 -5.51
N THR A 133 -6.74 -3.41 -5.10
CA THR A 133 -7.53 -3.88 -3.94
C THR A 133 -6.60 -4.46 -2.90
N LEU A 134 -6.83 -4.10 -1.63
CA LEU A 134 -5.99 -4.50 -0.49
C LEU A 134 -6.87 -5.07 0.63
N GLN A 135 -6.46 -6.21 1.18
CA GLN A 135 -7.14 -6.85 2.29
C GLN A 135 -6.11 -7.45 3.26
N ILE A 136 -6.22 -7.15 4.56
CA ILE A 136 -5.46 -7.90 5.57
C ILE A 136 -6.22 -9.17 5.89
N ILE A 137 -5.52 -10.30 5.93
CA ILE A 137 -6.04 -11.56 6.43
C ILE A 137 -5.29 -11.90 7.71
N THR A 138 -6.04 -12.00 8.81
CA THR A 138 -5.57 -12.67 10.01
C THR A 138 -6.08 -14.10 9.98
N LEU A 139 -5.18 -15.08 10.10
CA LEU A 139 -5.53 -16.48 10.33
C LEU A 139 -5.49 -16.71 11.84
N ASN A 140 -6.60 -17.17 12.41
CA ASN A 140 -6.70 -17.57 13.82
C ASN A 140 -6.61 -19.09 13.94
#